data_AF-A0A5C6MH29-F1
#
_entry.id   AF-A0A5C6MH29-F1
#
_cell.length_a   1.000
_cell.length_b   1.000
_cell.length_c   1.000
_cell.angle_alpha   90.00
_cell.angle_beta   90.00
_cell.angle_gamma   90.00
#
_symmetry.space_group_name_H-M   'P 1'
#
loop_
_entity.id
_entity.type
_entity.pdbx_description
1 polymer ?
#
loop_
_entity_poly.entity_id
_entity_poly.type
_entity_poly.pdbx_seq_one_letter_code
_entity_poly.pdbx_strand_id
1 'polypeptide(L)' 'YAYRKNRSTEDAVSTALHSVLSHLDNKDTYARMLFIDFSSAFNTVIPSKLITKLRDLGISISICNWLLDFLTIDHNMCG' A
#
# COMPACT_ATOMS: atom_id res chain seq x y z
N TYR A 1 -2.27 4.38 -7.27
CA TYR A 1 -3.58 4.71 -7.85
C TYR A 1 -4.62 4.85 -6.76
N ALA A 2 -4.85 3.82 -5.94
CA ALA A 2 -5.67 3.94 -4.74
C ALA A 2 -5.18 5.04 -3.76
N TYR A 3 -6.11 5.54 -2.95
CA TYR A 3 -5.90 6.50 -1.84
C TYR A 3 -5.12 7.78 -2.22
N ARG A 4 -5.21 8.21 -3.48
CA ARG A 4 -4.60 9.45 -3.98
C ARG A 4 -5.65 10.31 -4.69
N LYS A 5 -5.64 11.61 -4.42
CA LYS A 5 -6.50 12.57 -5.13
C LYS A 5 -6.19 12.51 -6.64
N ASN A 6 -7.24 12.59 -7.47
CA ASN A 6 -7.16 12.58 -8.93
C ASN A 6 -6.48 11.32 -9.51
N ARG A 7 -6.65 10.16 -8.86
CA ARG A 7 -6.22 8.86 -9.39
C ARG A 7 -7.35 7.86 -9.22
N SER A 8 -7.70 7.15 -10.29
CA SER A 8 -8.76 6.14 -10.28
C SER A 8 -8.25 4.72 -10.57
N THR A 9 -9.16 3.75 -10.50
CA THR A 9 -8.92 2.37 -10.95
C THR A 9 -8.69 2.29 -12.45
N GLU A 10 -9.41 3.10 -13.23
CA GLU A 10 -9.29 3.17 -14.69
C GLU A 10 -7.90 3.68 -15.09
N ASP A 11 -7.36 4.69 -14.40
CA ASP A 11 -6.00 5.17 -14.61
C ASP A 11 -4.95 4.06 -14.41
N ALA A 12 -5.16 3.20 -13.41
CA ALA A 12 -4.26 2.09 -13.10
C ALA A 12 -4.26 1.06 -14.23
N VAL A 13 -5.45 0.66 -14.67
CA VAL A 13 -5.64 -0.31 -15.76
C VAL A 13 -5.08 0.25 -17.07
N SER A 14 -5.40 1.50 -17.39
CA SER A 14 -4.90 2.18 -18.59
C SER A 14 -3.38 2.25 -18.62
N THR A 15 -2.75 2.60 -17.50
CA THR A 15 -1.28 2.65 -17.42
C THR A 15 -0.65 1.27 -17.58
N ALA A 16 -1.19 0.25 -16.91
CA ALA A 16 -0.69 -1.11 -17.02
C ALA A 16 -0.82 -1.65 -18.45
N LEU A 17 -1.97 -1.43 -19.08
CA LEU A 17 -2.23 -1.82 -20.46
C LEU A 17 -1.28 -1.10 -21.43
N HIS A 18 -1.16 0.22 -21.31
CA HIS A 18 -0.26 1.00 -22.15
C HIS A 18 1.20 0.52 -22.01
N SER A 19 1.65 0.24 -20.79
CA SER A 19 3.00 -0.27 -20.54
C SER A 19 3.23 -1.64 -21.18
N VAL A 20 2.24 -2.54 -21.11
CA VAL A 20 2.35 -3.87 -21.72
C VAL A 20 2.36 -3.79 -23.24
N LEU A 21 1.41 -3.06 -23.83
CA LEU A 21 1.30 -2.92 -25.28
C LEU A 21 2.54 -2.24 -25.87
N SER A 22 2.99 -1.13 -25.27
CA SER A 22 4.19 -0.43 -25.73
C SER A 22 5.46 -1.29 -25.65
N HIS A 23 5.54 -2.23 -24.69
CA HIS A 23 6.65 -3.17 -24.65
C HIS A 23 6.59 -4.19 -25.79
N LEU A 24 5.38 -4.74 -26.03
CA LEU A 24 5.10 -5.77 -27.04
C LEU A 24 5.17 -5.27 -28.49
N ASP A 25 5.15 -3.96 -28.72
CA ASP A 25 5.33 -3.37 -30.06
C ASP A 25 6.73 -3.67 -30.65
N ASN A 26 7.68 -4.13 -29.83
CA ASN A 26 9.02 -4.54 -30.28
C ASN A 26 9.07 -6.03 -30.63
N LYS A 27 9.73 -6.38 -31.73
CA LYS A 27 9.95 -7.78 -32.13
C LYS A 27 10.67 -8.57 -31.04
N ASP A 28 10.26 -9.82 -30.87
CA ASP A 28 10.87 -10.80 -29.95
C ASP A 28 10.82 -10.39 -28.47
N THR A 29 9.84 -9.56 -28.10
CA THR A 29 9.58 -9.18 -26.70
C THR A 29 8.33 -9.88 -26.14
N TYR A 30 8.26 -9.97 -24.82
CA TYR A 30 7.13 -10.56 -24.12
C TYR A 30 6.94 -9.89 -22.75
N ALA A 31 5.69 -9.74 -22.33
CA ALA A 31 5.35 -9.13 -21.04
C ALA A 31 4.91 -10.20 -20.04
N ARG A 32 5.30 -10.02 -18.77
CA ARG A 32 4.82 -10.84 -17.64
C ARG A 32 4.25 -9.92 -16.57
N MET A 33 3.01 -10.19 -16.15
CA MET A 33 2.35 -9.45 -15.08
C MET A 33 2.20 -10.37 -13.86
N LEU A 34 2.60 -9.87 -12.69
CA LEU A 34 2.42 -10.54 -11.41
C LEU A 34 1.34 -9.81 -10.61
N PHE A 35 0.31 -10.54 -10.23
CA PHE A 35 -0.77 -10.03 -9.40
C PHE A 35 -0.61 -10.58 -8.00
N ILE A 36 -0.36 -9.70 -7.03
CA ILE A 36 -0.23 -10.02 -5.60
C ILE A 36 -1.34 -9.29 -4.88
N ASP A 37 -2.06 -10.01 -4.04
CA ASP A 37 -3.03 -9.45 -3.10
C ASP A 37 -2.68 -9.87 -1.67
N PHE A 38 -2.95 -8.98 -0.72
CA PHE A 38 -2.69 -9.24 0.71
C PHE A 38 -4.00 -9.51 1.42
N SER A 39 -4.15 -10.71 1.99
CA SER A 39 -5.31 -11.04 2.81
C SER A 39 -5.39 -10.10 4.00
N SER A 40 -6.56 -9.45 4.16
CA SER A 40 -6.87 -8.57 5.29
C SER A 40 -5.73 -7.61 5.64
N ALA A 41 -5.20 -6.88 4.64
CA ALA A 41 -3.98 -6.08 4.75
C ALA A 41 -3.91 -5.13 5.96
N PHE A 42 -5.05 -4.60 6.41
CA PHE A 42 -5.12 -3.76 7.62
C PHE A 42 -5.05 -4.58 8.91
N ASN A 43 -5.65 -5.76 8.95
CA ASN A 43 -5.65 -6.62 10.14
C ASN A 43 -4.28 -7.30 10.34
N THR A 44 -3.50 -7.44 9.26
CA THR A 44 -2.17 -8.08 9.29
C THR A 44 -1.03 -7.08 9.41
N VAL A 45 -1.32 -5.77 9.43
CA VAL A 45 -0.28 -4.75 9.60
C VAL A 45 0.39 -4.92 10.96
N ILE A 46 1.73 -4.86 11.01
CA ILE A 46 2.49 -4.89 12.26
C ILE A 46 2.63 -3.44 12.76
N PRO A 47 1.91 -3.02 13.83
CA PRO A 47 1.84 -1.60 14.20
C PRO A 47 3.22 -1.00 14.51
N SER A 48 4.07 -1.73 15.25
CA SER A 48 5.43 -1.25 15.57
C SER A 48 6.27 -0.94 14.34
N LYS A 49 6.20 -1.77 13.29
CA LYS A 49 6.91 -1.54 12.02
C LYS A 49 6.35 -0.33 11.27
N LEU A 50 5.03 -0.14 11.30
CA LEU A 50 4.38 1.03 10.70
C LEU A 50 4.83 2.31 11.41
N ILE A 51 4.83 2.32 12.75
CA ILE A 51 5.23 3.49 13.54
C ILE A 51 6.69 3.86 13.30
N THR A 52 7.61 2.90 13.25
CA THR A 52 9.02 3.18 12.92
C THR A 52 9.14 3.90 11.57
N LYS A 53 8.46 3.39 10.53
CA LYS A 53 8.47 4.03 9.20
C LYS A 53 7.89 5.45 9.22
N LEU A 54 6.82 5.70 9.98
CA LEU A 54 6.23 7.04 10.09
C LEU A 54 7.17 8.03 10.79
N ARG A 55 7.90 7.58 11.82
CA ARG A 55 8.92 8.39 12.48
C ARG A 55 10.08 8.71 11.54
N ASP A 56 10.53 7.75 10.74
CA ASP A 56 11.59 7.96 9.74
C ASP A 56 11.17 8.98 8.65
N LEU A 57 9.87 9.09 8.38
CA LEU A 57 9.28 10.09 7.49
C LEU A 57 9.08 11.47 8.16
N GLY A 58 9.48 11.64 9.42
CA GLY A 58 9.40 12.91 10.15
C GLY A 58 8.04 13.21 10.78
N ILE A 59 7.15 12.22 10.90
CA ILE A 59 5.88 12.39 11.62
C ILE A 59 6.16 12.56 13.12
N SER A 60 5.42 13.47 13.76
CA SER A 60 5.60 13.77 15.18
C SER A 60 5.33 12.57 16.07
N ILE A 61 6.08 12.46 17.16
CA ILE A 61 5.96 11.35 18.12
C ILE A 61 4.55 11.23 18.69
N SER A 62 3.85 12.35 18.91
CA SER A 62 2.49 12.36 19.43
C SER A 62 1.48 11.69 18.50
N ILE A 63 1.58 11.93 17.20
CA ILE A 63 0.72 11.29 16.19
C ILE A 63 1.06 9.80 16.08
N CYS A 64 2.36 9.47 16.10
CA CYS A 64 2.81 8.09 16.09
C CYS A 64 2.30 7.28 17.29
N ASN A 65 2.32 7.85 18.49
CA ASN A 65 1.80 7.19 19.69
C ASN A 65 0.28 7.02 19.62
N TRP A 66 -0.45 8.06 19.20
CA TRP A 66 -1.89 7.97 19.01
C TRP A 66 -2.28 6.88 18.00
N LEU A 67 -1.55 6.78 16.89
CA LEU A 67 -1.81 5.74 15.89
C LEU A 67 -1.46 4.35 16.41
N LEU A 68 -0.40 4.22 17.22
CA LEU A 68 -0.04 2.97 17.86
C LEU A 68 -1.16 2.50 18.79
N ASP A 69 -1.67 3.40 19.63
CA ASP A 69 -2.79 3.12 20.54
C ASP A 69 -4.03 2.72 19.72
N PHE A 70 -4.37 3.50 18.69
CA PHE A 70 -5.50 3.19 17.81
C PHE A 70 -5.41 1.79 17.18
N LEU A 71 -4.23 1.36 16.75
CA LEU A 71 -4.01 0.05 16.11
C LEU A 71 -3.84 -1.11 17.10
N THR A 72 -3.71 -0.84 18.41
CA THR A 72 -3.48 -1.87 19.44
C THR A 72 -4.66 -2.05 20.39
N ILE A 73 -5.61 -1.11 20.41
CA ILE A 73 -6.82 -1.17 21.27
C ILE A 73 -7.72 -2.38 20.97
N ASP A 74 -7.62 -3.01 19.79
CA ASP A 74 -8.29 -4.30 19.51
C ASP A 74 -7.76 -5.50 20.33
N HIS A 75 -6.67 -5.35 21.10
CA HIS A 75 -6.05 -6.46 21.85
C HIS A 75 -6.01 -6.31 23.38
N ASN A 76 -6.42 -5.18 23.96
CA ASN A 76 -6.21 -4.89 25.40
C ASN A 76 -7.45 -4.52 26.23
N MET A 77 -8.68 -4.76 25.74
CA MET A 77 -9.92 -4.58 26.51
C MET A 77 -10.54 -5.91 26.97
N CYS A 78 -9.71 -6.81 27.49
CA CYS A 78 -10.14 -7.91 28.37
C CYS A 78 -9.21 -7.93 29.60
N GLY A 79 -9.53 -7.08 30.58
CA GLY A 79 -8.95 -7.04 31.91
C GLY A 79 -9.96 -6.43 32.87
#